data_AF-E4TW25-F1
#
_entry.id   AF-E4TW25-F1
#
_cell.length_a   1.000
_cell.length_b   1.000
_cell.length_c   1.000
_cell.angle_alpha   90.00
_cell.angle_beta   90.00
_cell.angle_gamma   90.00
#
_symmetry.space_group_name_H-M   'P 1'
#
loop_
_entity.id
_entity.type
_entity.pdbx_description
1 polymer ?
#
loop_
_entity_poly.entity_id
_entity_poly.type
_entity_poly.pdbx_seq_one_letter_code
_entity_poly.pdbx_strand_id
1 'polypeptide(L)'
;MKRLYLSLLMYSIILVLGISSCTTLISKIYGVNQIDSINEEKINQFYNEFDFDGIQTSQVKIDSAVFQNLREHEDSTIKKDLGQPIQLHYFKDSDLVSFHANCYAKRSLRNLNWNYEQRFESFLPISAVEDLECYPDLQRLNRMIADLDTSSEEDIVIAIFWTRMLEDISKDAINIVLRNIREFEKEEKIRLILINTDSFFSKI
;
A
#
# COMPACT_ATOMS: atom_id res chain seq x y z
N MET A 1 -36.10 -45.41 8.78
CA MET A 1 -35.24 -44.49 9.56
C MET A 1 -33.76 -44.56 9.19
N LYS A 2 -33.06 -45.71 9.25
CA LYS A 2 -31.60 -45.80 8.98
C LYS A 2 -31.13 -45.28 7.60
N ARG A 3 -31.90 -45.46 6.52
CA ARG A 3 -31.56 -44.95 5.17
C ARG A 3 -31.66 -43.42 5.04
N LEU A 4 -32.54 -42.77 5.80
CA LEU A 4 -32.70 -41.31 5.79
C LEU A 4 -31.50 -40.64 6.47
N TYR A 5 -31.04 -41.22 7.59
CA TYR A 5 -29.84 -40.76 8.31
C TYR A 5 -28.57 -40.88 7.47
N LEU A 6 -28.42 -41.97 6.70
CA LEU A 6 -27.24 -42.16 5.84
C LEU A 6 -27.19 -41.14 4.68
N SER A 7 -28.35 -40.80 4.12
CA SER A 7 -28.49 -39.78 3.08
C SER A 7 -28.21 -38.37 3.62
N LEU A 8 -28.76 -38.02 4.80
CA LEU A 8 -28.47 -36.75 5.49
C LEU A 8 -27.00 -36.61 5.87
N LEU A 9 -26.37 -37.70 6.33
CA LEU A 9 -24.94 -37.72 6.66
C LEU A 9 -24.08 -37.49 5.40
N MET A 10 -24.40 -38.13 4.27
CA MET A 10 -23.71 -37.89 3.00
C MET A 10 -23.86 -36.45 2.49
N TYR A 11 -25.06 -35.85 2.58
CA TYR A 11 -25.26 -34.44 2.23
C TYR A 11 -24.46 -33.50 3.13
N SER A 12 -24.38 -33.78 4.42
CA SER A 12 -23.57 -32.99 5.36
C SER A 12 -22.07 -33.08 5.07
N ILE A 13 -21.56 -34.25 4.68
CA ILE A 13 -20.14 -34.46 4.33
C ILE A 13 -19.79 -33.74 3.01
N ILE A 14 -20.66 -33.79 2.01
CA ILE A 14 -20.46 -33.06 0.74
C ILE A 14 -20.52 -31.54 0.98
N LEU A 15 -21.40 -31.07 1.87
CA LEU A 15 -21.48 -29.65 2.24
C LEU A 15 -20.21 -29.18 2.97
N VAL A 16 -19.67 -29.99 3.89
CA VAL A 16 -18.45 -29.65 4.67
C VAL A 16 -17.18 -29.72 3.81
N LEU A 17 -17.10 -30.63 2.83
CA LEU A 17 -15.98 -30.70 1.88
C LEU A 17 -16.00 -29.59 0.81
N GLY A 18 -17.16 -28.96 0.57
CA GLY A 18 -17.29 -27.82 -0.35
C GLY A 18 -16.80 -26.48 0.21
N ILE A 19 -16.74 -26.34 1.54
CA ILE A 19 -16.40 -25.06 2.21
C ILE A 19 -14.89 -24.83 2.32
N SER A 20 -14.05 -25.87 2.19
CA SER A 20 -12.58 -25.75 2.27
C SER A 20 -11.93 -25.19 1.00
N SER A 21 -12.64 -25.16 -0.14
CA SER A 21 -12.14 -24.59 -1.41
C SER A 21 -12.58 -23.14 -1.66
N CYS A 22 -13.29 -22.51 -0.73
CA CYS A 22 -13.79 -21.14 -0.90
C CYS A 22 -12.75 -20.06 -0.57
N THR A 23 -11.64 -20.36 0.10
CA THR A 23 -10.68 -19.35 0.57
C THR A 23 -10.00 -18.59 -0.56
N THR A 24 -9.60 -19.27 -1.64
CA THR A 24 -8.90 -18.66 -2.80
C THR A 24 -9.84 -17.91 -3.74
N LEU A 25 -11.13 -18.25 -3.75
CA LEU A 25 -12.16 -17.56 -4.54
C LEU A 25 -12.70 -16.33 -3.81
N ILE A 26 -12.81 -16.40 -2.49
CA ILE A 26 -13.22 -15.27 -1.63
C ILE A 26 -12.13 -14.20 -1.58
N SER A 27 -10.84 -14.55 -1.53
CA SER A 27 -9.74 -13.57 -1.56
C SER A 27 -9.76 -12.71 -2.82
N LYS A 28 -10.02 -13.30 -4.00
CA LYS A 28 -10.17 -12.57 -5.27
C LYS A 28 -11.38 -11.63 -5.29
N ILE A 29 -12.49 -11.99 -4.63
CA ILE A 29 -13.69 -11.12 -4.53
C ILE A 29 -13.40 -9.87 -3.68
N TYR A 30 -12.44 -9.96 -2.75
CA TYR A 30 -11.98 -8.84 -1.93
C TYR A 30 -10.76 -8.11 -2.49
N GLY A 31 -10.37 -8.39 -3.74
CA GLY A 31 -9.23 -7.72 -4.40
C GLY A 31 -7.86 -8.15 -3.87
N VAL A 32 -7.78 -9.29 -3.17
CA VAL A 32 -6.52 -9.84 -2.66
C VAL A 32 -5.96 -10.83 -3.68
N ASN A 33 -4.86 -10.45 -4.31
CA ASN A 33 -4.09 -11.28 -5.21
C ASN A 33 -3.04 -12.07 -4.41
N GLN A 34 -2.90 -13.36 -4.72
CA GLN A 34 -1.78 -14.14 -4.22
C GLN A 34 -0.53 -13.79 -5.03
N ILE A 35 0.54 -13.38 -4.35
CA ILE A 35 1.85 -13.17 -4.97
C ILE A 35 2.70 -14.41 -4.68
N ASP A 36 2.94 -15.24 -5.69
CA ASP A 36 3.80 -16.42 -5.52
C ASP A 36 5.29 -16.06 -5.53
N SER A 37 5.66 -14.99 -6.24
CA SER A 37 7.02 -14.46 -6.31
C SER A 37 7.06 -13.02 -6.82
N ILE A 38 8.20 -12.36 -6.58
CA ILE A 38 8.53 -11.10 -7.26
C ILE A 38 8.58 -11.37 -8.76
N ASN A 39 7.82 -10.60 -9.52
CA ASN A 39 7.75 -10.71 -10.97
C ASN A 39 7.94 -9.32 -11.57
N GLU A 40 9.13 -9.09 -12.12
CA GLU A 40 9.57 -7.82 -12.71
C GLU A 40 8.66 -7.36 -13.85
N GLU A 41 8.19 -8.29 -14.69
CA GLU A 41 7.30 -7.96 -15.80
C GLU A 41 5.98 -7.37 -15.28
N LYS A 42 5.38 -8.00 -14.26
CA LYS A 42 4.14 -7.50 -13.64
C LYS A 42 4.34 -6.19 -12.89
N ILE A 43 5.50 -5.99 -12.26
CA ILE A 43 5.86 -4.73 -11.61
C ILE A 43 5.98 -3.61 -12.65
N ASN A 44 6.67 -3.87 -13.75
CA ASN A 44 6.82 -2.89 -14.84
C ASN A 44 5.48 -2.62 -15.54
N GLN A 45 4.65 -3.64 -15.75
CA GLN A 45 3.28 -3.48 -16.28
C GLN A 45 2.45 -2.58 -15.37
N PHE A 46 2.48 -2.81 -14.06
CA PHE A 46 1.79 -1.97 -13.08
C PHE A 46 2.24 -0.51 -13.19
N TYR A 47 3.54 -0.24 -13.28
CA TYR A 47 4.05 1.13 -13.43
C TYR A 47 3.63 1.80 -14.73
N ASN A 48 3.54 1.05 -15.83
CA ASN A 48 3.15 1.58 -17.13
C ASN A 48 1.66 1.97 -17.23
N GLU A 49 0.84 1.67 -16.21
CA GLU A 49 -0.56 2.08 -16.15
C GLU A 49 -0.75 3.53 -15.73
N PHE A 50 0.29 4.18 -15.19
CA PHE A 50 0.22 5.53 -14.68
C PHE A 50 0.90 6.51 -15.61
N ASP A 51 0.29 7.69 -15.72
CA ASP A 51 0.90 8.84 -16.34
C ASP A 51 1.66 9.64 -15.28
N PHE A 52 2.97 9.76 -15.45
CA PHE A 52 3.87 10.53 -14.58
C PHE A 52 4.44 11.77 -15.29
N ASP A 53 3.81 12.23 -16.37
CA ASP A 53 4.29 13.39 -17.12
C ASP A 53 4.52 14.60 -16.20
N GLY A 54 5.66 15.26 -16.37
CA GLY A 54 6.13 16.38 -15.54
C GLY A 54 6.60 16.02 -14.12
N ILE A 55 6.47 14.78 -13.65
CA ILE A 55 6.79 14.39 -12.27
C ILE A 55 8.12 13.62 -12.22
N GLN A 56 9.04 14.03 -11.35
CA GLN A 56 10.25 13.24 -11.09
C GLN A 56 9.88 11.96 -10.33
N THR A 57 10.11 10.79 -10.95
CA THR A 57 9.79 9.50 -10.34
C THR A 57 11.02 8.63 -10.07
N SER A 58 10.96 7.83 -9.03
CA SER A 58 11.94 6.76 -8.74
C SER A 58 11.20 5.49 -8.35
N GLN A 59 11.63 4.36 -8.88
CA GLN A 59 11.05 3.05 -8.57
C GLN A 59 12.04 2.26 -7.74
N VAL A 60 11.62 1.84 -6.55
CA VAL A 60 12.46 1.10 -5.60
C VAL A 60 11.75 -0.19 -5.24
N LYS A 61 12.51 -1.29 -5.17
CA LYS A 61 12.03 -2.58 -4.67
C LYS A 61 12.79 -2.87 -3.39
N ILE A 62 12.09 -3.21 -2.33
CA ILE A 62 12.73 -3.53 -1.05
C ILE A 62 12.53 -4.98 -0.65
N ASP A 63 13.54 -5.54 -0.01
CA ASP A 63 13.48 -6.89 0.53
C ASP A 63 12.58 -6.97 1.76
N SER A 64 12.05 -8.17 2.04
CA SER A 64 11.22 -8.40 3.23
C SER A 64 11.89 -7.98 4.54
N ALA A 65 13.22 -8.14 4.63
CA ALA A 65 13.98 -7.75 5.81
C ALA A 65 14.01 -6.23 6.01
N VAL A 66 14.09 -5.46 4.92
CA VAL A 66 14.04 -3.99 4.97
C VAL A 66 12.66 -3.52 5.42
N PHE A 67 11.59 -4.06 4.81
CA PHE A 67 10.22 -3.74 5.20
C PHE A 67 9.90 -4.15 6.65
N GLN A 68 10.42 -5.31 7.09
CA GLN A 68 10.28 -5.72 8.48
C GLN A 68 11.01 -4.77 9.43
N ASN A 69 12.26 -4.39 9.13
CA ASN A 69 13.05 -3.50 9.98
C ASN A 69 12.38 -2.12 10.15
N LEU A 70 11.80 -1.57 9.07
CA LEU A 70 11.05 -0.30 9.09
C LEU A 70 9.98 -0.25 10.18
N ARG A 71 9.35 -1.38 10.54
CA ARG A 71 8.27 -1.45 11.53
C ARG A 71 8.66 -2.08 12.86
N GLU A 72 9.74 -2.86 12.92
CA GLU A 72 9.95 -3.78 14.04
C GLU A 72 10.38 -3.09 15.34
N HIS A 73 11.04 -1.94 15.22
CA HIS A 73 11.59 -1.13 16.31
C HIS A 73 10.66 -0.01 16.80
N GLU A 74 9.44 0.06 16.28
CA GLU A 74 8.48 1.10 16.66
C GLU A 74 7.50 0.61 17.74
N ASP A 75 6.85 1.58 18.38
CA ASP A 75 5.72 1.33 19.26
C ASP A 75 4.57 0.62 18.54
N SER A 76 3.73 -0.08 19.31
CA SER A 76 2.74 -1.02 18.76
C SER A 76 1.77 -0.40 17.74
N THR A 77 1.39 0.88 17.91
CA THR A 77 0.56 1.63 16.97
C THR A 77 1.31 1.91 15.66
N ILE A 78 2.49 2.50 15.74
CA ILE A 78 3.30 2.86 14.57
C ILE A 78 3.73 1.61 13.81
N LYS A 79 4.11 0.55 14.52
CA LYS A 79 4.42 -0.77 13.95
C LYS A 79 3.26 -1.35 13.14
N LYS A 80 2.02 -1.15 13.60
CA LYS A 80 0.82 -1.59 12.87
C LYS A 80 0.61 -0.76 11.60
N ASP A 81 0.89 0.54 11.68
CA ASP A 81 0.71 1.48 10.58
C ASP A 81 1.77 1.29 9.48
N LEU A 82 3.04 1.24 9.87
CA LEU A 82 4.15 0.91 8.97
C LEU A 82 4.12 -0.55 8.49
N GLY A 83 3.27 -1.39 9.10
CA GLY A 83 2.99 -2.74 8.64
C GLY A 83 1.88 -2.83 7.59
N GLN A 84 1.22 -1.72 7.25
CA GLN A 84 0.15 -1.71 6.26
C GLN A 84 0.70 -1.92 4.84
N PRO A 85 -0.01 -2.68 3.97
CA PRO A 85 0.48 -2.95 2.62
C PRO A 85 0.57 -1.74 1.69
N ILE A 86 -0.25 -0.70 1.94
CA ILE A 86 -0.22 0.54 1.17
C ILE A 86 -0.07 1.71 2.14
N GLN A 87 0.96 2.53 1.92
CA GLN A 87 1.29 3.69 2.75
C GLN A 87 1.68 4.87 1.86
N LEU A 88 1.27 6.08 2.25
CA LEU A 88 1.61 7.33 1.59
C LEU A 88 2.31 8.21 2.61
N HIS A 89 3.58 8.50 2.37
CA HIS A 89 4.42 9.33 3.24
C HIS A 89 4.75 10.61 2.49
N TYR A 90 4.31 11.75 2.99
CA TYR A 90 4.65 13.06 2.45
C TYR A 90 5.71 13.69 3.34
N PHE A 91 6.86 13.98 2.76
CA PHE A 91 7.96 14.65 3.40
C PHE A 91 8.10 16.07 2.86
N LYS A 92 8.39 17.01 3.75
CA LYS A 92 8.79 18.37 3.41
C LYS A 92 9.98 18.75 4.27
N ASP A 93 11.04 19.27 3.68
CA ASP A 93 12.27 19.63 4.41
C ASP A 93 12.87 18.46 5.22
N SER A 94 12.71 17.22 4.72
CA SER A 94 13.01 15.92 5.39
C SER A 94 12.04 15.46 6.47
N ASP A 95 11.19 16.33 7.01
CA ASP A 95 10.23 15.98 8.04
C ASP A 95 8.99 15.31 7.43
N LEU A 96 8.45 14.29 8.11
CA LEU A 96 7.18 13.70 7.73
C LEU A 96 6.05 14.67 8.11
N VAL A 97 5.36 15.20 7.10
CA VAL A 97 4.29 16.21 7.29
C VAL A 97 2.89 15.65 7.04
N SER A 98 2.78 14.49 6.38
CA SER A 98 1.51 13.78 6.24
C SER A 98 1.72 12.29 6.05
N PHE A 99 0.93 11.48 6.74
CA PHE A 99 0.95 10.03 6.65
C PHE A 99 -0.44 9.47 6.40
N HIS A 100 -0.51 8.51 5.48
CA HIS A 100 -1.71 7.73 5.22
C HIS A 100 -1.36 6.25 5.07
N ALA A 101 -2.30 5.39 5.42
CA ALA A 101 -2.22 3.98 5.13
C ALA A 101 -3.62 3.42 4.82
N ASN A 102 -3.69 2.26 4.17
CA ASN A 102 -4.97 1.67 3.76
C ASN A 102 -5.92 1.40 4.94
N CYS A 103 -5.43 1.24 6.17
CA CYS A 103 -6.28 1.09 7.37
C CYS A 103 -7.04 2.37 7.76
N TYR A 104 -6.56 3.54 7.33
CA TYR A 104 -7.14 4.85 7.64
C TYR A 104 -8.08 5.37 6.55
N ALA A 105 -8.08 4.74 5.39
CA ALA A 105 -8.99 5.07 4.30
C ALA A 105 -10.37 4.43 4.55
N LYS A 106 -11.44 5.15 4.22
CA LYS A 106 -12.80 4.62 4.40
C LYS A 106 -13.13 3.64 3.29
N ARG A 107 -13.57 2.44 3.64
CA ARG A 107 -14.01 1.44 2.67
C ARG A 107 -15.18 1.98 1.83
N SER A 108 -15.05 1.87 0.50
CA SER A 108 -16.12 2.06 -0.48
C SER A 108 -16.55 0.69 -1.04
N LEU A 109 -17.50 0.66 -1.98
CA LEU A 109 -18.08 -0.58 -2.52
C LEU A 109 -17.05 -1.56 -3.10
N ARG A 110 -16.03 -1.04 -3.80
CA ARG A 110 -14.96 -1.87 -4.42
C ARG A 110 -13.54 -1.39 -4.08
N ASN A 111 -13.40 -0.15 -3.62
CA ASN A 111 -12.14 0.58 -3.52
C ASN A 111 -12.03 1.27 -2.14
N LEU A 112 -10.91 1.94 -1.87
CA LEU A 112 -10.77 2.78 -0.69
C LEU A 112 -11.04 4.25 -1.04
N ASN A 113 -11.84 4.93 -0.21
CA ASN A 113 -11.95 6.38 -0.26
C ASN A 113 -10.78 6.99 0.52
N TRP A 114 -9.69 7.25 -0.20
CA TRP A 114 -8.50 7.92 0.32
C TRP A 114 -8.77 9.38 0.72
N ASN A 115 -9.71 10.05 0.04
CA ASN A 115 -10.18 11.40 0.38
C ASN A 115 -11.31 11.39 1.44
N TYR A 116 -11.30 10.41 2.33
CA TYR A 116 -12.18 10.44 3.50
C TYR A 116 -11.83 11.66 4.37
N GLU A 117 -12.85 12.33 4.92
CA GLU A 117 -12.67 13.57 5.69
C GLU A 117 -11.95 14.68 4.91
N GLN A 118 -12.07 14.69 3.57
CA GLN A 118 -11.52 15.76 2.72
C GLN A 118 -9.99 15.91 2.85
N ARG A 119 -9.29 14.84 3.23
CA ARG A 119 -7.84 14.87 3.49
C ARG A 119 -7.01 15.32 2.30
N PHE A 120 -7.47 15.11 1.07
CA PHE A 120 -6.76 15.46 -0.17
C PHE A 120 -7.30 16.72 -0.85
N GLU A 121 -8.08 17.56 -0.15
CA GLU A 121 -8.55 18.88 -0.65
C GLU A 121 -7.51 20.01 -0.46
N SER A 122 -6.29 19.68 -0.06
CA SER A 122 -5.13 20.58 -0.01
C SER A 122 -3.89 19.88 -0.55
N PHE A 123 -2.91 20.67 -1.00
CA PHE A 123 -1.59 20.15 -1.29
C PHE A 123 -0.72 20.12 -0.04
N LEU A 124 -0.03 19.00 0.16
CA LEU A 124 0.14 18.36 1.47
C LEU A 124 -1.23 18.01 2.07
N PRO A 125 -1.65 16.75 1.91
CA PRO A 125 -2.89 16.26 2.47
C PRO A 125 -2.91 16.38 3.99
N ILE A 126 -4.10 16.56 4.57
CA ILE A 126 -4.30 16.45 6.03
C ILE A 126 -3.98 15.01 6.44
N SER A 127 -2.99 14.85 7.31
CA SER A 127 -2.52 13.55 7.78
C SER A 127 -3.67 12.71 8.38
N ALA A 128 -3.62 11.40 8.17
CA ALA A 128 -4.54 10.47 8.81
C ALA A 128 -4.22 10.22 10.29
N VAL A 129 -3.03 10.64 10.74
CA VAL A 129 -2.54 10.52 12.12
C VAL A 129 -2.09 11.89 12.63
N GLU A 130 -2.33 12.19 13.90
CA GLU A 130 -2.06 13.51 14.48
C GLU A 130 -0.60 13.70 14.92
N ASP A 131 0.01 12.67 15.50
CA ASP A 131 1.39 12.71 15.99
C ASP A 131 2.33 12.01 14.99
N LEU A 132 3.10 12.82 14.26
CA LEU A 132 4.06 12.37 13.26
C LEU A 132 5.50 12.30 13.79
N GLU A 133 5.79 12.83 15.00
CA GLU A 133 7.16 12.95 15.51
C GLU A 133 7.84 11.59 15.70
N CYS A 134 7.03 10.57 15.98
CA CYS A 134 7.51 9.21 16.20
C CYS A 134 7.65 8.38 14.92
N TYR A 135 7.18 8.88 13.78
CA TYR A 135 7.30 8.18 12.50
C TYR A 135 8.68 8.44 11.86
N PRO A 136 9.16 7.53 11.00
CA PRO A 136 10.42 7.75 10.29
C PRO A 136 10.39 9.01 9.41
N ASP A 137 11.38 9.88 9.61
CA ASP A 137 11.69 10.97 8.69
C ASP A 137 12.34 10.44 7.39
N LEU A 138 12.56 11.34 6.43
CA LEU A 138 13.13 10.97 5.13
C LEU A 138 14.56 10.42 5.28
N GLN A 139 15.34 10.94 6.23
CA GLN A 139 16.72 10.50 6.46
C GLN A 139 16.80 9.08 7.03
N ARG A 140 15.89 8.72 7.94
CA ARG A 140 15.73 7.38 8.48
C ARG A 140 15.29 6.41 7.39
N LEU A 141 14.35 6.83 6.53
CA LEU A 141 13.93 6.03 5.38
C LEU A 141 15.10 5.79 4.41
N ASN A 142 15.85 6.83 4.06
CA ASN A 142 17.04 6.75 3.20
C ASN A 142 18.12 5.80 3.77
N ARG A 143 18.39 5.86 5.08
CA ARG A 143 19.33 4.93 5.72
C ARG A 143 18.90 3.46 5.64
N MET A 144 17.59 3.20 5.60
CA MET A 144 17.05 1.85 5.56
C MET A 144 16.91 1.31 4.13
N ILE A 145 16.78 2.20 3.14
CA ILE A 145 16.56 1.86 1.74
C ILE A 145 17.73 2.41 0.93
N ALA A 146 18.73 1.57 0.65
CA ALA A 146 20.00 2.00 0.04
C ALA A 146 19.86 2.69 -1.33
N ASP A 147 18.79 2.38 -2.07
CA ASP A 147 18.51 2.96 -3.38
C ASP A 147 17.57 4.18 -3.33
N LEU A 148 17.24 4.67 -2.11
CA LEU A 148 16.49 5.91 -1.96
C LEU A 148 17.45 7.09 -2.21
N ASP A 149 17.69 7.41 -3.47
CA ASP A 149 18.30 8.70 -3.74
C ASP A 149 17.34 9.79 -3.24
N THR A 150 17.78 10.53 -2.23
CA THR A 150 17.06 11.65 -1.60
C THR A 150 17.87 12.94 -1.69
N SER A 151 18.95 12.92 -2.49
CA SER A 151 19.86 14.05 -2.66
C SER A 151 19.28 15.21 -3.48
N SER A 152 17.95 15.24 -3.68
CA SER A 152 17.32 16.27 -4.51
C SER A 152 17.25 17.61 -3.81
N GLU A 153 17.45 18.66 -4.59
CA GLU A 153 17.17 20.06 -4.25
C GLU A 153 15.66 20.36 -4.11
N GLU A 154 14.80 19.35 -4.22
CA GLU A 154 13.35 19.51 -4.17
C GLU A 154 12.79 19.55 -2.76
N ASP A 155 11.87 20.49 -2.54
CA ASP A 155 11.28 20.78 -1.23
C ASP A 155 10.40 19.64 -0.70
N ILE A 156 9.88 18.76 -1.58
CA ILE A 156 8.84 17.78 -1.25
C ILE A 156 9.14 16.41 -1.85
N VAL A 157 9.14 15.38 -1.00
CA VAL A 157 9.28 13.97 -1.40
C VAL A 157 8.03 13.22 -0.98
N ILE A 158 7.45 12.45 -1.91
CA ILE A 158 6.30 11.59 -1.62
C ILE A 158 6.73 10.14 -1.82
N ALA A 159 6.78 9.36 -0.75
CA ALA A 159 7.06 7.93 -0.81
C ALA A 159 5.75 7.12 -0.73
N ILE A 160 5.50 6.30 -1.74
CA ILE A 160 4.34 5.42 -1.84
C ILE A 160 4.79 3.98 -1.69
N PHE A 161 4.44 3.35 -0.57
CA PHE A 161 4.57 1.91 -0.42
C PHE A 161 3.38 1.22 -1.08
N TRP A 162 3.64 0.22 -1.91
CA TRP A 162 2.60 -0.48 -2.65
C TRP A 162 2.93 -1.97 -2.83
N THR A 163 1.91 -2.76 -3.18
CA THR A 163 2.07 -4.20 -3.48
C THR A 163 1.03 -4.69 -4.48
N ARG A 164 1.40 -5.68 -5.32
CA ARG A 164 0.47 -6.39 -6.19
C ARG A 164 -0.56 -7.24 -5.45
N MET A 165 -0.36 -7.50 -4.14
CA MET A 165 -1.30 -8.27 -3.31
C MET A 165 -2.65 -7.53 -3.22
N LEU A 166 -2.61 -6.20 -3.21
CA LEU A 166 -3.78 -5.33 -3.20
C LEU A 166 -3.66 -4.36 -4.37
N GLU A 167 -3.61 -4.89 -5.58
CA GLU A 167 -3.26 -4.15 -6.79
C GLU A 167 -4.23 -2.99 -7.05
N ASP A 168 -5.54 -3.23 -6.99
CA ASP A 168 -6.56 -2.18 -7.20
C ASP A 168 -6.45 -1.06 -6.15
N ILE A 169 -6.21 -1.43 -4.89
CA ILE A 169 -6.05 -0.46 -3.79
C ILE A 169 -4.76 0.34 -3.96
N SER A 170 -3.68 -0.31 -4.43
CA SER A 170 -2.42 0.36 -4.76
C SER A 170 -2.60 1.34 -5.91
N LYS A 171 -3.35 0.97 -6.95
CA LYS A 171 -3.70 1.86 -8.07
C LYS A 171 -4.50 3.06 -7.60
N ASP A 172 -5.51 2.85 -6.76
CA ASP A 172 -6.29 3.94 -6.18
C ASP A 172 -5.41 4.92 -5.39
N ALA A 173 -4.46 4.39 -4.60
CA ALA A 173 -3.56 5.17 -3.77
C ALA A 173 -2.58 6.02 -4.60
N ILE A 174 -2.05 5.47 -5.68
CA ILE A 174 -1.19 6.22 -6.60
C ILE A 174 -2.02 7.27 -7.35
N ASN A 175 -3.21 6.91 -7.84
CA ASN A 175 -4.08 7.83 -8.57
C ASN A 175 -4.55 9.01 -7.71
N ILE A 176 -4.83 8.81 -6.42
CA ILE A 176 -5.20 9.94 -5.54
C ILE A 176 -4.02 10.91 -5.36
N VAL A 177 -2.80 10.39 -5.23
CA VAL A 177 -1.58 11.21 -5.13
C VAL A 177 -1.35 11.97 -6.43
N LEU A 178 -1.37 11.30 -7.58
CA LEU A 178 -1.21 11.93 -8.89
C LEU A 178 -2.29 12.99 -9.17
N ARG A 179 -3.54 12.73 -8.78
CA ARG A 179 -4.62 13.70 -8.88
C ARG A 179 -4.34 14.93 -8.01
N ASN A 180 -3.93 14.72 -6.75
CA ASN A 180 -3.61 15.83 -5.84
C ASN A 180 -2.41 16.64 -6.33
N ILE A 181 -1.38 16.02 -6.89
CA ILE A 181 -0.24 16.74 -7.50
C ILE A 181 -0.73 17.64 -8.65
N ARG A 182 -1.53 17.09 -9.57
CA ARG A 182 -2.04 17.81 -10.75
C ARG A 182 -3.02 18.92 -10.39
N GLU A 183 -3.94 18.64 -9.48
CA GLU A 183 -4.97 19.60 -9.05
C GLU A 183 -4.38 20.86 -8.42
N PHE A 184 -3.20 20.74 -7.82
CA PHE A 184 -2.49 21.84 -7.18
C PHE A 184 -1.24 22.33 -7.93
N GLU A 185 -1.02 21.85 -9.17
CA GLU A 185 0.08 22.26 -10.07
C GLU A 185 1.47 22.11 -9.43
N LYS A 186 1.83 20.88 -9.04
CA LYS A 186 3.04 20.56 -8.25
C LYS A 186 4.00 19.60 -8.92
N GLU A 187 3.75 19.23 -10.18
CA GLU A 187 4.49 18.24 -10.94
C GLU A 187 6.01 18.48 -10.90
N GLU A 188 6.44 19.71 -11.15
CA GLU A 188 7.86 20.10 -11.22
C GLU A 188 8.53 20.38 -9.86
N LYS A 189 7.83 20.15 -8.74
CA LYS A 189 8.31 20.48 -7.38
C LYS A 189 8.29 19.27 -6.44
N ILE A 190 8.00 18.10 -6.98
CA ILE A 190 7.88 16.89 -6.19
C ILE A 190 8.70 15.74 -6.78
N ARG A 191 9.36 15.04 -5.87
CA ARG A 191 9.91 13.72 -6.14
C ARG A 191 8.97 12.64 -5.64
N LEU A 192 8.49 11.80 -6.54
CA LEU A 192 7.63 10.67 -6.24
C LEU A 192 8.42 9.35 -6.24
N ILE A 193 8.47 8.68 -5.09
CA ILE A 193 9.20 7.42 -4.91
C ILE A 193 8.19 6.28 -4.73
N LEU A 194 8.17 5.35 -5.68
CA LEU A 194 7.30 4.17 -5.66
C LEU A 194 8.07 2.99 -5.08
N ILE A 195 7.72 2.57 -3.87
CA ILE A 195 8.40 1.52 -3.10
C ILE A 195 7.56 0.23 -3.16
N ASN A 196 7.99 -0.73 -3.97
CA ASN A 196 7.33 -2.03 -4.05
C ASN A 196 7.74 -2.93 -2.87
N THR A 197 6.74 -3.52 -2.23
CA THR A 197 6.88 -4.36 -1.03
C THR A 197 6.51 -5.83 -1.26
N ASP A 198 6.41 -6.26 -2.53
CA ASP A 198 5.98 -7.62 -2.87
C ASP A 198 6.86 -8.70 -2.24
N SER A 199 8.16 -8.44 -2.08
CA SER A 199 9.10 -9.36 -1.41
C SER A 199 8.62 -9.77 -0.02
N PHE A 200 7.97 -8.85 0.72
CA PHE A 200 7.41 -9.13 2.03
C PHE A 200 6.06 -9.84 1.92
N PHE A 201 5.14 -9.30 1.10
CA PHE A 201 3.77 -9.79 0.99
C PHE A 201 3.63 -11.10 0.21
N SER A 202 4.64 -11.53 -0.55
CA SER A 202 4.67 -12.86 -1.17
C SER A 202 4.95 -14.00 -0.18
N LYS A 203 5.27 -13.67 1.09
CA LYS A 203 5.63 -14.63 2.14
C LYS A 203 4.56 -14.77 3.23
N ILE A 204 3.45 -14.03 3.11
CA ILE A 204 2.30 -14.03 4.03
C ILE A 204 1.21 -14.91 3.42
#